data_AF-W1YKK3-F1
#
_entry.id   AF-W1YKK3-F1
#
_cell.length_a   1.000
_cell.length_b   1.000
_cell.length_c   1.000
_cell.angle_alpha   90.00
_cell.angle_beta   90.00
_cell.angle_gamma   90.00
#
_symmetry.space_group_name_H-M   'P 1'
#
loop_
_entity.id
_entity.type
_entity.pdbx_description
1 polymer ?
#
loop_
_entity_poly.entity_id
_entity_poly.type
_entity_poly.pdbx_seq_one_letter_code
_entity_poly.pdbx_strand_id
1 'polypeptide(L)' 'VIGLMRDRDKLYERINLRVDMMFDAGLIEEVEQLIKFGVKPDCQAFKGIGYKEVVDYINGNIILDECRDLIK' A
#
# COMPACT_ATOMS: atom_id res chain seq x y z
N VAL A 1 22.92 -19.33 2.15
CA VAL A 1 21.64 -18.59 2.04
C VAL A 1 20.65 -19.23 3.00
N ILE A 2 19.95 -18.45 3.83
CA ILE A 2 18.94 -18.94 4.80
C ILE A 2 17.59 -18.33 4.40
N GLY A 3 16.53 -19.14 4.34
CA GLY A 3 15.16 -18.69 4.06
C GLY A 3 14.22 -19.01 5.22
N LEU A 4 13.39 -18.04 5.61
CA LEU A 4 12.35 -18.24 6.61
C LEU A 4 11.04 -18.59 5.91
N MET A 5 10.49 -19.76 6.23
CA MET A 5 9.18 -20.20 5.77
C MET A 5 8.17 -20.18 6.90
N ARG A 6 6.94 -19.85 6.54
CA ARG A 6 5.77 -19.86 7.43
C ARG A 6 4.63 -20.50 6.66
N ASP A 7 3.69 -21.05 7.40
CA ASP A 7 2.42 -21.51 6.84
C ASP A 7 1.73 -20.39 6.05
N ARG A 8 1.16 -20.73 4.90
CA ARG A 8 0.60 -19.74 3.94
C ARG A 8 -0.55 -18.97 4.56
N ASP A 9 -1.47 -19.63 5.24
CA ASP A 9 -2.67 -18.99 5.79
C ASP A 9 -2.26 -17.98 6.86
N LYS A 10 -1.36 -18.41 7.75
CA LYS A 10 -0.76 -17.55 8.78
C LYS A 10 0.08 -16.41 8.20
N LEU A 11 0.63 -16.55 7.00
CA LEU A 11 1.38 -15.48 6.33
C LEU A 11 0.41 -14.43 5.79
N TYR A 12 -0.65 -14.84 5.09
CA TYR A 12 -1.68 -13.95 4.56
C TYR A 12 -2.41 -13.18 5.67
N GLU A 13 -2.77 -13.85 6.77
CA GLU A 13 -3.36 -13.16 7.94
C GLU A 13 -2.48 -12.01 8.44
N ARG A 14 -1.15 -12.20 8.47
CA ARG A 14 -0.22 -11.15 8.89
C ARG A 14 -0.03 -10.06 7.85
N ILE A 15 -0.05 -10.41 6.56
CA ILE A 15 0.00 -9.43 5.48
C ILE A 15 -1.24 -8.54 5.59
N ASN A 16 -2.43 -9.12 5.66
CA ASN A 16 -3.68 -8.38 5.78
C ASN A 16 -3.70 -7.46 7.00
N LEU A 17 -3.32 -7.98 8.17
CA LEU A 17 -3.24 -7.17 9.38
C LEU A 17 -2.24 -6.02 9.24
N ARG A 18 -1.09 -6.26 8.59
CA ARG A 18 -0.10 -5.21 8.34
C ARG A 18 -0.65 -4.14 7.40
N VAL A 19 -1.38 -4.53 6.36
CA VAL A 19 -2.02 -3.58 5.44
C VAL A 19 -2.97 -2.67 6.22
N ASP A 20 -3.87 -3.24 7.02
CA ASP A 20 -4.80 -2.47 7.83
C ASP A 20 -4.05 -1.51 8.78
N MET A 21 -2.98 -1.98 9.43
CA MET A 21 -2.12 -1.13 10.26
C MET A 21 -1.42 0.00 9.49
N MET A 22 -1.05 -0.20 8.22
CA MET A 22 -0.44 0.85 7.40
C MET A 22 -1.45 1.96 7.08
N PHE A 23 -2.69 1.59 6.77
CA PHE A 23 -3.77 2.57 6.59
C PHE A 23 -4.06 3.33 7.88
N ASP A 24 -4.17 2.63 9.01
CA ASP A 24 -4.42 3.26 10.32
C ASP A 24 -3.26 4.17 10.77
N ALA A 25 -2.03 3.87 10.34
CA ALA A 25 -0.85 4.69 10.60
C ALA A 25 -0.72 5.92 9.69
N GLY A 26 -1.59 6.06 8.69
CA GLY A 26 -1.66 7.23 7.82
C GLY A 26 -0.95 7.09 6.47
N LEU A 27 -1.01 5.91 5.84
CA LEU A 27 -0.43 5.67 4.51
C LEU A 27 -0.99 6.65 3.45
N ILE A 28 -2.27 6.99 3.53
CA ILE A 28 -2.91 7.90 2.57
C ILE A 28 -2.31 9.30 2.70
N GLU A 29 -2.17 9.78 3.93
CA GLU A 29 -1.59 11.06 4.26
C GLU A 29 -0.12 11.14 3.81
N GLU A 30 0.65 10.07 3.97
CA GLU A 30 2.03 10.00 3.48
C GLU A 30 2.09 10.17 1.95
N VAL A 31 1.28 9.43 1.20
CA VAL A 31 1.24 9.52 -0.26
C VAL A 31 0.74 10.89 -0.72
N GLU A 32 -0.30 11.43 -0.09
CA GLU A 32 -0.77 12.78 -0.39
C GLU A 32 0.33 13.84 -0.17
N GLN A 33 1.10 13.73 0.92
CA GLN A 33 2.21 14.64 1.18
C GLN A 33 3.28 14.52 0.10
N LEU A 34 3.67 13.29 -0.27
CA LEU A 34 4.68 13.07 -1.32
C LEU A 34 4.25 13.69 -2.66
N ILE A 35 2.98 13.56 -3.05
CA ILE A 35 2.44 14.20 -4.25
C ILE A 35 2.46 15.73 -4.11
N LYS A 36 2.04 16.27 -2.95
CA LYS A 36 2.07 17.72 -2.67
C LYS A 36 3.49 18.29 -2.71
N PHE A 37 4.50 17.52 -2.30
CA PHE A 37 5.93 17.89 -2.41
C PHE A 37 6.48 17.82 -3.84
N GLY A 38 5.67 17.40 -4.82
CA GLY A 38 6.05 17.37 -6.24
C GLY A 38 6.69 16.06 -6.69
N VAL A 39 6.60 15.00 -5.88
CA VAL A 39 7.03 13.67 -6.33
C VAL A 39 6.06 13.19 -7.40
N LYS A 40 6.58 12.93 -8.59
CA LYS A 40 5.75 12.47 -9.72
C LYS A 40 5.18 11.08 -9.42
N PRO A 41 3.88 10.83 -9.67
CA PRO A 41 3.25 9.52 -9.54
C PRO A 41 3.96 8.39 -10.31
N ASP A 42 4.64 8.71 -11.42
CA ASP A 42 5.40 7.75 -12.23
C ASP A 42 6.81 7.41 -11.68
N CYS A 43 7.17 7.98 -10.53
CA CYS A 43 8.46 7.71 -9.89
C CYS A 43 8.53 6.25 -9.42
N GLN A 44 9.73 5.67 -9.43
CA GLN A 44 10.00 4.31 -8.97
C GLN A 44 9.51 4.07 -7.53
N ALA A 45 9.52 5.11 -6.68
CA ALA A 45 9.04 5.05 -5.31
C ALA A 45 7.55 4.66 -5.21
N PHE A 46 6.71 5.13 -6.15
CA PHE A 46 5.28 4.82 -6.16
C PHE A 46 4.94 3.48 -6.83
N LYS A 47 5.93 2.76 -7.37
CA LYS A 47 5.70 1.41 -7.94
C LYS A 47 5.69 0.30 -6.88
N GLY A 48 5.95 0.65 -5.62
CA GLY A 48 5.82 -0.28 -4.49
C GLY A 48 4.36 -0.63 -4.22
N ILE A 49 4.13 -1.89 -3.82
CA ILE A 49 2.82 -2.37 -3.35
C ILE A 49 2.39 -1.51 -2.16
N GLY A 50 1.19 -0.96 -2.22
CA GLY A 50 0.64 0.00 -1.26
C GLY A 50 0.61 1.42 -1.82
N TYR A 51 1.71 1.88 -2.42
CA TYR A 51 1.84 3.26 -2.88
C TYR A 51 1.10 3.49 -4.20
N LYS A 52 1.19 2.54 -5.14
CA LYS A 52 0.53 2.64 -6.43
C LYS A 52 -0.98 2.70 -6.27
N GLU A 53 -1.52 1.81 -5.44
CA GLU A 53 -2.94 1.67 -5.19
C GLU A 53 -3.48 2.92 -4.50
N VAL A 54 -2.74 3.47 -3.53
CA VAL A 54 -3.13 4.72 -2.86
C VAL A 54 -3.05 5.92 -3.81
N VAL A 55 -2.07 5.97 -4.72
CA VAL A 55 -2.04 6.99 -5.79
C VAL A 55 -3.27 6.88 -6.69
N ASP A 56 -3.67 5.66 -7.09
CA ASP A 56 -4.87 5.43 -7.90
C ASP A 56 -6.15 5.84 -7.15
N TYR A 57 -6.22 5.59 -5.84
CA TYR A 57 -7.30 6.10 -4.98
C TYR A 57 -7.33 7.63 -4.93
N ILE A 58 -6.18 8.28 -4.72
CA ILE A 58 -6.07 9.76 -4.67
C ILE A 58 -6.47 10.39 -6.02
N ASN A 59 -6.16 9.73 -7.14
CA ASN A 59 -6.56 10.18 -8.47
C ASN A 59 -8.06 9.93 -8.76
N GLY A 60 -8.78 9.23 -7.88
CA GLY A 60 -10.19 8.88 -8.07
C GLY A 60 -10.44 7.74 -9.06
N ASN A 61 -9.41 6.93 -9.37
CA ASN A 61 -9.52 5.80 -10.30
C ASN A 61 -10.17 4.57 -9.64
N ILE A 62 -10.01 4.42 -8.32
CA ILE A 62 -10.54 3.32 -7.51
C ILE A 62 -11.09 3.84 -6.18
N ILE A 63 -11.95 3.07 -5.51
CA ILE A 63 -12.46 3.40 -4.17
C ILE A 63 -11.51 2.88 -3.06
N LEU A 64 -11.66 3.39 -1.83
CA LEU A 64 -10.80 3.02 -0.71
C LEU A 64 -10.83 1.52 -0.39
N ASP A 65 -12.01 0.88 -0.49
CA ASP A 65 -12.13 -0.56 -0.26
C ASP A 65 -11.38 -1.38 -1.32
N GLU A 66 -11.51 -1.01 -2.60
CA GLU A 66 -10.76 -1.63 -3.70
C GLU A 66 -9.25 -1.41 -3.52
N CYS A 67 -8.83 -0.22 -3.09
CA CYS A 67 -7.44 0.07 -2.78
C CYS A 67 -6.89 -0.86 -1.69
N ARG A 68 -7.66 -1.12 -0.63
CA ARG A 68 -7.27 -2.02 0.46
C ARG A 68 -7.16 -3.46 -0.01
N ASP A 69 -8.11 -3.91 -0.83
CA ASP A 69 -8.15 -5.28 -1.34
C ASP A 69 -7.02 -5.56 -2.33
N LEU A 70 -6.58 -4.57 -3.11
CA LEU A 70 -5.44 -4.72 -4.04
C LEU A 70 -4.08 -4.84 -3.35
N ILE A 71 -3.97 -4.41 -2.08
CA ILE A 71 -2.71 -4.44 -1.31
C ILE A 71 -2.60 -5.73 -0.47
N LYS A 72 -3.73 -6.38 -0.17
CA LYS A 72 -3.83 -7.63 0.61
C LYS A 72 -3.39 -8.85 -0.20
#